data_AF-A0AAV0NRN3-F1
#
_entry.id   AF-A0AAV0NRN3-F1
#
_cell.length_a   1.000
_cell.length_b   1.000
_cell.length_c   1.000
_cell.angle_alpha   90.00
_cell.angle_beta   90.00
_cell.angle_gamma   90.00
#
_symmetry.space_group_name_H-M   'P 1'
#
loop_
_entity.id
_entity.type
_entity.pdbx_description
1 polymer ?
#
loop_
_entity_poly.entity_id
_entity_poly.type
_entity_poly.pdbx_seq_one_letter_code
_entity_poly.pdbx_strand_id
1 'polypeptide(L)'
;TTDGVFDGDQFTRGGPNRDLLQLKKACNVSFQDMDYTILTTQCKGPLYPKDQCCNALKLFACPYTNEINDASTNCAQTMFSYINLQGR
;
A
#
# COMPACT_ATOMS: atom_id res chain seq x y z
N THR A 1 -11.58 2.88 28.53
CA THR A 1 -12.44 1.74 28.16
C THR A 1 -13.85 2.24 28.07
N THR A 2 -14.44 2.23 26.88
CA THR A 2 -15.84 1.86 26.60
C THR A 2 -16.16 2.14 25.14
N ASP A 3 -16.78 1.13 24.54
CA ASP A 3 -17.29 1.01 23.19
C ASP A 3 -18.39 2.03 22.82
N GLY A 4 -18.40 2.36 21.53
CA GLY A 4 -19.57 2.35 20.64
C GLY A 4 -20.76 3.28 20.93
N VAL A 5 -20.88 4.37 20.15
CA VAL A 5 -22.17 4.91 19.71
C VAL A 5 -22.03 5.41 18.26
N PHE A 6 -22.67 4.72 17.33
CA PHE A 6 -22.99 5.23 16.01
C PHE A 6 -24.28 6.03 16.16
N ASP A 7 -24.20 7.36 16.10
CA ASP A 7 -25.38 8.23 16.03
C ASP A 7 -25.44 8.84 14.63
N GLY A 8 -26.48 8.44 13.90
CA GLY A 8 -26.87 9.03 12.63
C GLY A 8 -27.85 10.18 12.84
N ASP A 9 -27.98 10.99 11.77
CA ASP A 9 -28.85 12.16 11.62
C ASP A 9 -28.25 13.46 12.23
N GLN A 10 -28.05 14.59 11.53
CA GLN A 10 -28.59 15.06 10.27
C GLN A 10 -27.72 16.22 9.73
N PHE A 11 -27.49 16.26 8.41
CA PHE A 11 -27.39 17.53 7.69
C PHE A 11 -27.86 17.35 6.25
N THR A 12 -28.96 18.01 5.93
CA THR A 12 -29.54 18.00 4.59
C THR A 12 -28.84 19.02 3.68
N ARG A 13 -28.68 18.61 2.41
CA ARG A 13 -28.47 19.41 1.19
C ARG A 13 -27.02 19.64 0.74
N GLY A 14 -26.53 18.76 -0.15
CA GLY A 14 -25.28 18.96 -0.89
C GLY A 14 -24.87 17.87 -1.89
N GLY A 15 -25.77 17.35 -2.74
CA GLY A 15 -25.44 16.49 -3.88
C GLY A 15 -25.14 15.01 -3.57
N PRO A 16 -25.18 14.10 -4.57
CA PRO A 16 -24.72 12.73 -4.38
C PRO A 16 -23.24 12.78 -4.02
N ASN A 17 -22.87 12.22 -2.87
CA ASN A 17 -21.50 11.84 -2.58
C ASN A 17 -21.10 10.76 -3.61
N ARG A 18 -20.82 11.19 -4.83
CA ARG A 18 -19.97 10.45 -5.74
C ARG A 18 -18.60 10.58 -5.13
N ASP A 19 -18.29 9.66 -4.20
CA ASP A 19 -16.90 9.26 -4.07
C ASP A 19 -16.53 8.82 -5.49
N LEU A 20 -15.80 9.70 -6.18
CA LEU A 20 -15.24 9.32 -7.46
C LEU A 20 -14.40 8.09 -7.12
N LEU A 21 -14.75 6.94 -7.69
CA LEU A 21 -13.79 5.86 -7.89
C LEU A 21 -12.68 6.51 -8.72
N GLN A 22 -11.75 7.16 -8.05
CA GLN A 22 -10.63 7.84 -8.68
C GLN A 22 -9.85 6.70 -9.33
N LEU A 23 -10.11 6.50 -10.61
CA LEU A 23 -9.48 5.46 -11.38
C LEU A 23 -8.02 5.88 -11.52
N LYS A 24 -7.21 5.41 -10.59
CA LYS A 24 -5.77 5.62 -10.60
C LYS A 24 -5.21 5.10 -11.92
N LYS A 25 -4.31 5.87 -12.51
CA LYS A 25 -3.60 5.43 -13.71
C LYS A 25 -2.80 4.17 -13.39
N ALA A 26 -2.69 3.28 -14.38
CA ALA A 26 -1.85 2.11 -14.25
C ALA A 26 -0.38 2.53 -14.04
N CYS A 27 0.31 1.82 -13.16
CA CYS A 27 1.73 2.01 -12.92
C CYS A 27 2.54 1.64 -14.17
N ASN A 28 3.48 2.50 -14.54
CA ASN A 28 4.39 2.22 -15.67
C ASN A 28 5.58 1.33 -15.28
N VAL A 29 5.69 0.96 -14.00
CA VAL A 29 6.73 0.07 -13.47
C VAL A 29 6.18 -1.34 -13.34
N SER A 30 6.85 -2.32 -13.95
CA SER A 30 6.51 -3.74 -13.78
C SER A 30 7.07 -4.26 -12.45
N PHE A 31 6.27 -4.22 -11.39
CA PHE A 31 6.62 -4.85 -10.11
C PHE A 31 6.53 -6.38 -10.17
N GLN A 32 5.88 -6.96 -11.17
CA GLN A 32 5.68 -8.41 -11.26
C GLN A 32 6.99 -9.20 -11.32
N ASP A 33 7.95 -8.72 -12.11
CA ASP A 33 9.17 -9.45 -12.45
C ASP A 33 10.40 -8.93 -11.68
N MET A 34 10.18 -8.22 -10.56
CA MET A 34 11.27 -7.72 -9.72
C MET A 34 11.88 -8.80 -8.84
N ASP A 35 13.11 -8.56 -8.37
CA ASP A 35 13.78 -9.41 -7.39
C ASP A 35 13.32 -9.07 -5.96
N TYR A 36 12.51 -9.96 -5.39
CA TYR A 36 11.98 -9.86 -4.02
C TYR A 36 12.91 -10.46 -2.96
N THR A 37 14.10 -10.96 -3.33
CA THR A 37 15.00 -11.68 -2.42
C THR A 37 15.36 -10.85 -1.20
N ILE A 38 15.58 -9.53 -1.33
CA ILE A 38 15.91 -8.66 -0.19
C ILE A 38 14.77 -8.63 0.84
N LEU A 39 13.52 -8.72 0.41
CA LEU A 39 12.36 -8.76 1.28
C LEU A 39 12.17 -10.17 1.87
N THR A 40 12.16 -11.21 1.04
CA THR A 40 11.87 -12.59 1.50
C THR A 40 12.99 -13.20 2.35
N THR A 41 14.23 -12.72 2.23
CA THR A 41 15.35 -13.17 3.07
C THR A 41 15.39 -12.47 4.42
N GLN A 42 14.99 -11.19 4.48
CA GLN A 42 15.11 -10.34 5.66
C GLN A 42 13.82 -10.23 6.47
N CYS A 43 12.66 -10.38 5.82
CA CYS A 43 11.35 -10.44 6.45
C CYS A 43 10.84 -11.88 6.48
N LYS A 44 11.06 -12.57 7.61
CA LYS A 44 10.61 -13.95 7.79
C LYS A 44 9.66 -14.04 8.97
N GLY A 45 8.53 -14.70 8.77
CA GLY A 45 7.63 -15.09 9.85
C GLY A 45 8.24 -16.18 10.75
N PRO A 46 7.65 -16.45 11.93
CA PRO A 46 6.39 -15.90 12.45
C PRO A 46 6.53 -14.51 13.10
N LEU A 47 7.75 -14.11 13.45
CA LEU A 47 8.05 -12.81 14.04
C LEU A 47 8.72 -11.95 12.98
N TYR A 48 8.03 -10.92 12.51
CA TYR A 48 8.56 -9.96 11.54
C TYR A 48 9.35 -8.86 12.27
N PRO A 49 10.69 -8.91 12.33
CA PRO A 49 11.50 -7.89 13.00
C PRO A 49 11.33 -6.54 12.30
N LYS A 50 10.68 -5.59 12.98
CA LYS A 50 10.32 -4.26 12.44
C LYS A 50 11.50 -3.58 11.74
N ASP A 51 12.64 -3.47 12.40
CA ASP A 51 13.76 -2.66 11.88
C ASP A 51 14.41 -3.31 10.66
N GLN A 52 14.62 -4.63 10.70
CA GLN A 52 15.17 -5.39 9.57
C GLN A 52 14.20 -5.34 8.38
N CYS A 53 12.90 -5.49 8.61
CA CYS A 53 11.89 -5.41 7.56
C CYS A 53 11.74 -4.03 6.94
N CYS A 54 11.71 -2.99 7.76
CA CYS A 54 11.65 -1.62 7.27
C CYS A 54 12.91 -1.27 6.45
N ASN A 55 14.08 -1.75 6.86
CA ASN A 55 15.32 -1.52 6.12
C ASN A 55 15.32 -2.27 4.78
N ALA A 56 14.87 -3.53 4.75
CA ALA A 56 14.72 -4.29 3.52
C ALA A 56 13.72 -3.64 2.55
N LEU A 57 12.58 -3.17 3.06
CA LEU A 57 11.59 -2.44 2.27
C LEU A 57 12.15 -1.14 1.71
N LYS A 58 12.94 -0.39 2.48
CA LYS A 58 13.62 0.81 1.98
C LYS A 58 14.57 0.47 0.83
N LEU A 59 15.42 -0.56 0.99
CA LEU A 59 16.35 -0.96 -0.07
C LEU A 59 15.63 -1.35 -1.37
N PHE A 60 14.48 -2.02 -1.25
CA PHE A 60 13.64 -2.40 -2.39
C PHE A 60 12.91 -1.20 -3.02
N ALA A 61 12.30 -0.33 -2.20
CA ALA A 61 11.36 0.70 -2.68
C ALA A 61 12.01 2.06 -2.98
N CYS A 62 13.16 2.39 -2.37
CA CYS A 62 13.82 3.69 -2.55
C CYS A 62 14.16 4.03 -4.02
N PRO A 63 14.55 3.06 -4.89
CA PRO A 63 14.77 3.35 -6.31
C PRO A 63 13.53 3.82 -7.07
N TYR A 64 12.33 3.57 -6.55
CA TYR A 64 11.04 3.82 -7.21
C TYR A 64 10.20 4.88 -6.48
N THR A 65 10.83 5.76 -5.69
CA THR A 65 10.11 6.74 -4.85
C THR A 65 9.24 7.68 -5.65
N ASN A 66 9.65 8.04 -6.87
CA ASN A 66 8.89 8.98 -7.69
C ASN A 66 7.55 8.37 -8.12
N GLU A 67 7.58 7.10 -8.50
CA GLU A 67 6.44 6.36 -9.00
C GLU A 67 5.50 5.95 -7.86
N ILE A 68 6.04 5.43 -6.75
CA ILE A 68 5.21 5.00 -5.62
C ILE A 68 4.63 6.17 -4.83
N ASN A 69 5.25 7.36 -4.87
CA ASN A 69 4.71 8.57 -4.25
C ASN A 69 3.73 9.33 -5.16
N ASP A 70 3.58 8.95 -6.44
CA ASP A 70 2.57 9.54 -7.32
C ASP A 70 1.17 9.03 -6.96
N ALA A 71 0.44 9.85 -6.20
CA ALA A 71 -0.93 9.57 -5.76
C ALA A 71 -1.95 9.43 -6.91
N SER A 72 -1.61 9.86 -8.13
CA SER A 72 -2.45 9.72 -9.32
C SER A 72 -2.37 8.32 -9.96
N THR A 73 -1.42 7.48 -9.53
CA THR A 73 -1.20 6.13 -10.04
C THR A 73 -1.51 5.06 -8.99
N ASN A 74 -1.62 3.80 -9.43
CA ASN A 74 -1.75 2.65 -8.56
C ASN A 74 -0.39 2.01 -8.19
N CYS A 75 0.74 2.66 -8.46
CA CYS A 75 2.09 2.08 -8.26
C CYS A 75 2.32 1.54 -6.84
N ALA A 76 2.00 2.31 -5.80
CA ALA A 76 2.16 1.84 -4.42
C ALA A 76 1.31 0.59 -4.13
N GLN A 77 0.06 0.57 -4.60
CA GLN A 77 -0.84 -0.56 -4.41
C GLN A 77 -0.31 -1.81 -5.12
N THR A 78 0.10 -1.66 -6.39
CA THR A 78 0.69 -2.74 -7.18
C THR A 78 1.95 -3.29 -6.53
N MET A 79 2.87 -2.41 -6.07
CA MET A 79 4.07 -2.81 -5.36
C MET A 79 3.75 -3.66 -4.12
N PHE A 80 2.88 -3.17 -3.23
CA PHE A 80 2.52 -3.92 -2.02
C PHE A 80 1.79 -5.23 -2.32
N SER A 81 0.96 -5.28 -3.37
CA SER A 81 0.32 -6.53 -3.80
C SER A 81 1.34 -7.62 -4.14
N TYR A 82 2.39 -7.30 -4.90
CA TYR A 82 3.42 -8.29 -5.24
C TYR A 82 4.33 -8.60 -4.06
N ILE A 83 4.68 -7.63 -3.20
CA ILE A 83 5.41 -7.89 -1.96
C ILE A 83 4.70 -8.95 -1.12
N ASN A 84 3.38 -8.80 -0.93
CA ASN A 84 2.58 -9.74 -0.14
C ASN A 84 2.40 -11.10 -0.83
N LEU A 85 2.37 -11.13 -2.17
CA LEU A 85 2.29 -12.38 -2.92
C LEU A 85 3.57 -13.23 -2.76
N GLN A 86 4.73 -12.57 -2.76
CA GLN A 86 6.05 -13.21 -2.75
C GLN A 86 6.55 -13.54 -1.33
N GLY A 87 6.19 -12.73 -0.33
CA GLY A 87 6.68 -12.83 1.04
C GLY A 87 5.74 -13.53 2.03
N ARG A 88 4.92 -14.49 1.57
CA ARG A 88 3.95 -15.22 2.41
C ARG A 88 4.51 -15.71 3.74
#